data_AF-A0A9P0YQA0-F1
#
_entry.id   AF-A0A9P0YQA0-F1
#
_cell.length_a   1.000
_cell.length_b   1.000
_cell.length_c   1.000
_cell.angle_alpha   90.00
_cell.angle_beta   90.00
_cell.angle_gamma   90.00
#
_symmetry.space_group_name_H-M   'P 1'
#
loop_
_entity.id
_entity.type
_entity.pdbx_description
1 polymer ?
#
loop_
_entity_poly.entity_id
_entity_poly.type
_entity_poly.pdbx_seq_one_letter_code
_entity_poly.pdbx_strand_id
1 'polypeptide(L)'
;MMMFCILVENCLGEMNSIKQDAEIFGFQTKTMFNKEVCRSVINFQQVSNSVVEIWARYLHEKMEADGGDMPVQLGTSAAIAIPKRASDQAVTRRSQYIADLLDISLLGQMTLIPYNTGNHWVLVAIDMAAETIYYLDSLGGIPSKDLEEIMNQLSYIGPLNDEKILDRLNFNNDCVSFSEG
;
A
#
# COMPACT_ATOMS: atom_id res chain seq x y z
N MET A 1 2.36 25.94 15.42
CA MET A 1 2.71 24.51 15.63
C MET A 1 2.54 24.05 17.08
N MET A 2 3.07 24.77 18.08
CA MET A 2 3.03 24.37 19.51
C MET A 2 1.62 24.13 20.09
N MET A 3 0.62 24.92 19.69
CA MET A 3 -0.75 24.81 20.21
C MET A 3 -1.49 23.54 19.75
N PHE A 4 -1.20 23.06 18.53
CA PHE A 4 -1.77 21.81 18.00
C PHE A 4 -1.14 20.58 18.66
N CYS A 5 0.17 20.60 18.92
CA CYS A 5 0.84 19.56 19.70
C CYS A 5 0.22 19.41 21.09
N ILE A 6 0.01 20.53 21.80
CA ILE A 6 -0.58 20.54 23.14
C ILE A 6 -2.01 19.98 23.12
N LEU A 7 -2.81 20.28 22.08
CA LEU A 7 -4.15 19.72 21.93
C LEU A 7 -4.12 18.20 21.74
N VAL A 8 -3.30 17.71 20.81
CA VAL A 8 -3.11 16.28 20.54
C VAL A 8 -2.64 15.55 21.81
N GLU A 9 -1.67 16.11 22.52
CA GLU A 9 -1.13 15.51 23.75
C GLU A 9 -2.13 15.47 24.91
N ASN A 10 -3.06 16.42 25.00
CA ASN A 10 -4.06 16.46 26.06
C ASN A 10 -5.31 15.62 25.74
N CYS A 11 -5.61 15.40 24.47
CA CYS A 11 -6.81 14.66 24.06
C CYS A 11 -6.56 13.16 23.82
N LEU A 12 -5.33 12.75 23.51
CA LEU A 12 -4.99 11.34 23.26
C LEU A 12 -4.63 10.60 24.55
N GLY A 13 -5.32 9.48 24.78
CA GLY A 13 -4.91 8.49 25.78
C GLY A 13 -3.52 7.90 25.49
N GLU A 14 -2.96 7.15 26.43
CA GLU A 14 -1.58 6.63 26.32
C GLU A 14 -1.37 5.73 25.09
N MET A 15 -2.37 4.95 24.72
CA MET A 15 -2.32 4.04 23.58
C MET A 15 -3.71 3.85 22.99
N ASN A 16 -3.84 4.10 21.69
CA ASN A 16 -5.09 3.99 20.95
C ASN A 16 -4.91 3.03 19.75
N SER A 17 -6.01 2.52 19.20
CA SER A 17 -5.96 1.60 18.07
C SER A 17 -7.10 1.84 17.08
N ILE A 18 -6.78 1.74 15.79
CA ILE A 18 -7.76 1.71 14.70
C ILE A 18 -7.81 0.29 14.14
N LYS A 19 -9.02 -0.23 13.89
CA LYS A 19 -9.21 -1.56 13.29
C LYS A 19 -9.04 -1.46 11.78
N GLN A 20 -8.41 -2.48 11.20
CA GLN A 20 -8.36 -2.72 9.78
C GLN A 20 -9.15 -4.00 9.50
N ASP A 21 -10.19 -3.89 8.67
CA ASP A 21 -11.12 -4.98 8.41
C ASP A 21 -10.60 -5.87 7.28
N ALA A 22 -10.83 -7.18 7.39
CA ALA A 22 -10.30 -8.14 6.42
C ALA A 22 -10.83 -7.92 5.00
N GLU A 23 -12.08 -7.47 4.88
CA GLU A 23 -12.74 -7.17 3.61
C GLU A 23 -12.05 -6.03 2.84
N ILE A 24 -11.42 -5.09 3.57
CA ILE A 24 -10.76 -3.93 2.98
C ILE A 24 -9.25 -4.17 2.85
N PHE A 25 -8.63 -4.86 3.81
CA PHE A 25 -7.17 -4.99 3.94
C PHE A 25 -6.60 -6.38 3.64
N GLY A 26 -7.45 -7.36 3.31
CA GLY A 26 -7.07 -8.75 3.10
C GLY A 26 -6.95 -9.58 4.39
N PHE A 27 -6.75 -8.94 5.55
CA PHE A 27 -6.88 -9.60 6.85
C PHE A 27 -7.17 -8.60 7.96
N GLN A 28 -7.73 -9.10 9.06
CA GLN A 28 -8.08 -8.27 10.20
C GLN A 28 -6.85 -7.94 11.04
N THR A 29 -6.59 -6.64 11.25
CA THR A 29 -5.51 -6.18 12.12
C THR A 29 -5.90 -4.92 12.90
N LYS A 30 -5.02 -4.48 13.79
CA LYS A 30 -5.16 -3.22 14.53
C LYS A 30 -3.89 -2.40 14.38
N THR A 31 -4.06 -1.16 13.95
CA THR A 31 -2.98 -0.19 13.92
C THR A 31 -2.95 0.57 15.23
N MET A 32 -1.85 0.44 15.97
CA MET A 32 -1.64 1.15 17.22
C MET A 32 -1.02 2.53 16.99
N PHE A 33 -1.45 3.51 17.77
CA PHE A 33 -0.87 4.85 17.78
C PHE A 33 -0.97 5.52 19.14
N ASN A 34 -0.06 6.47 19.36
CA ASN A 34 0.06 7.22 20.59
C ASN A 34 0.61 8.63 20.28
N LYS A 35 0.92 9.39 21.33
CA LYS A 35 1.46 10.74 21.23
C LYS A 35 2.75 10.80 20.41
N GLU A 36 3.61 9.78 20.47
CA GLU A 36 4.85 9.75 19.68
C GLU A 36 4.58 9.64 18.18
N VAL A 37 3.61 8.81 17.78
CA VAL A 37 3.19 8.72 16.38
C VAL A 37 2.65 10.06 15.88
N CYS A 38 1.86 10.77 16.70
CA CYS A 38 1.39 12.10 16.30
C CYS A 38 2.52 13.14 16.26
N ARG A 39 3.46 13.10 17.21
CA ARG A 39 4.63 14.00 17.20
C ARG A 39 5.50 13.78 15.98
N SER A 40 5.69 12.54 15.52
CA SER A 40 6.52 12.28 14.34
C SER A 40 5.95 12.96 13.10
N VAL A 41 4.62 12.93 12.93
CA VAL A 41 3.93 13.63 11.85
C VAL A 41 4.07 15.15 11.99
N ILE A 42 3.79 15.71 13.17
CA ILE A 42 3.84 17.17 13.38
C ILE A 42 5.26 17.73 13.18
N ASN A 43 6.28 16.94 13.51
CA ASN A 43 7.68 17.32 13.37
C ASN A 43 8.27 16.95 12.00
N PHE A 44 7.46 16.54 11.03
CA PHE A 44 7.91 16.15 9.68
C PHE A 44 9.02 15.08 9.71
N GLN A 45 8.96 14.18 10.69
CA GLN A 45 9.85 13.04 10.75
C GLN A 45 9.41 11.99 9.72
N GLN A 46 10.28 11.00 9.48
CA GLN A 46 9.96 9.88 8.63
C GLN A 46 8.65 9.22 9.09
N VAL A 47 7.73 9.07 8.14
CA VAL A 47 6.40 8.49 8.38
C VAL A 47 6.55 7.02 8.72
N SER A 48 5.92 6.59 9.82
CA SER A 48 5.92 5.18 10.24
C SER A 48 4.77 4.40 9.58
N ASN A 49 4.83 3.07 9.61
CA ASN A 49 3.75 2.21 9.12
C ASN A 49 2.41 2.60 9.77
N SER A 50 2.39 2.86 11.09
CA SER A 50 1.16 3.25 11.78
C SER A 50 0.47 4.46 11.15
N VAL A 51 1.23 5.48 10.76
CA VAL A 51 0.66 6.68 10.14
C VAL A 51 0.07 6.35 8.76
N VAL A 52 0.77 5.56 7.95
CA VAL A 52 0.31 5.14 6.62
C VAL A 52 -0.97 4.32 6.72
N GLU A 53 -1.03 3.36 7.64
CA GLU A 53 -2.21 2.51 7.84
C GLU A 53 -3.42 3.29 8.37
N ILE A 54 -3.19 4.30 9.22
CA ILE A 54 -4.25 5.20 9.70
C ILE A 54 -4.79 6.05 8.56
N TRP A 55 -3.89 6.59 7.73
CA TRP A 55 -4.29 7.37 6.56
C TRP A 55 -5.04 6.52 5.54
N ALA A 56 -4.60 5.28 5.28
CA ALA A 56 -5.27 4.35 4.38
C ALA A 56 -6.71 4.07 4.85
N ARG A 57 -6.89 3.79 6.15
CA ARG A 57 -8.23 3.64 6.74
C ARG A 57 -9.09 4.88 6.56
N TYR A 58 -8.55 6.05 6.89
CA TYR A 58 -9.26 7.32 6.73
C TYR A 58 -9.66 7.57 5.27
N LEU A 59 -8.77 7.29 4.32
CA LEU A 59 -9.04 7.44 2.89
C LEU A 59 -10.25 6.59 2.48
N HIS A 60 -10.29 5.32 2.87
CA HIS A 60 -11.41 4.43 2.56
C HIS A 60 -12.73 4.95 3.13
N GLU A 61 -12.75 5.23 4.44
CA GLU A 61 -13.95 5.74 5.13
C GLU A 61 -14.45 7.05 4.49
N LYS A 62 -13.52 7.90 4.05
CA LYS A 62 -13.84 9.15 3.37
C LYS A 62 -14.44 8.92 1.99
N MET A 63 -13.90 7.99 1.20
CA MET A 63 -14.43 7.62 -0.12
C MET A 63 -15.83 7.01 -0.03
N GLU A 64 -16.07 6.17 0.97
CA GLU A 64 -17.40 5.62 1.27
C GLU A 64 -18.39 6.74 1.66
N ALA A 65 -17.99 7.63 2.56
CA ALA A 65 -18.84 8.71 3.04
C ALA A 65 -19.18 9.74 1.95
N ASP A 66 -18.26 9.98 1.01
CA ASP A 66 -18.47 10.91 -0.11
C ASP A 66 -19.30 10.29 -1.25
N GLY A 67 -19.72 9.02 -1.11
CA GLY A 67 -20.59 8.35 -2.07
C GLY A 67 -19.91 8.00 -3.38
N GLY A 68 -18.59 7.78 -3.37
CA GLY A 68 -17.87 7.30 -4.55
C GLY A 68 -18.44 5.94 -5.00
N ASP A 69 -18.71 5.81 -6.30
CA ASP A 69 -19.36 4.61 -6.86
C ASP A 69 -18.59 3.31 -6.60
N MET A 70 -17.29 3.39 -6.27
CA MET A 70 -16.47 2.24 -5.89
C MET A 70 -15.24 2.70 -5.06
N PRO A 71 -15.21 2.48 -3.73
CA PRO A 71 -14.02 2.75 -2.93
C PRO A 71 -12.86 1.84 -3.39
N VAL A 72 -11.61 2.23 -3.16
CA VAL A 72 -10.44 1.40 -3.52
C VAL A 72 -10.26 0.23 -2.56
N GLN A 73 -9.72 -0.89 -3.05
CA GLN A 73 -9.21 -1.96 -2.17
C GLN A 73 -7.87 -1.49 -1.59
N LEU A 74 -7.61 -1.72 -0.31
CA LEU A 74 -6.35 -1.31 0.32
C LEU A 74 -5.53 -2.52 0.74
N GLY A 75 -4.22 -2.50 0.55
CA GLY A 75 -3.32 -3.44 1.17
C GLY A 75 -2.65 -2.82 2.40
N THR A 76 -2.15 -3.65 3.30
CA THR A 76 -1.32 -3.22 4.42
C THR A 76 0.17 -3.39 4.11
N SER A 77 0.93 -2.36 4.45
CA SER A 77 2.39 -2.36 4.38
C SER A 77 3.04 -3.45 5.24
N ALA A 78 2.36 -3.88 6.30
CA ALA A 78 2.87 -4.88 7.23
C ALA A 78 2.98 -6.27 6.59
N ALA A 79 2.06 -6.63 5.70
CA ALA A 79 2.05 -7.94 5.06
C ALA A 79 3.07 -8.06 3.93
N ILE A 80 3.44 -6.95 3.29
CA ILE A 80 4.45 -6.91 2.22
C ILE A 80 5.80 -6.34 2.66
N ALA A 81 6.00 -6.11 3.96
CA ALA A 81 7.22 -5.53 4.49
C ALA A 81 8.47 -6.35 4.12
N ILE A 82 9.57 -5.65 3.83
CA ILE A 82 10.87 -6.28 3.58
C ILE A 82 11.29 -7.05 4.84
N PRO A 83 11.54 -8.36 4.73
CA PRO A 83 11.85 -9.18 5.89
C PRO A 83 13.22 -8.80 6.46
N LYS A 84 13.33 -8.77 7.79
CA LYS A 84 14.62 -8.53 8.48
C LYS A 84 15.65 -9.64 8.22
N ARG A 85 15.19 -10.83 7.82
CA ARG A 85 16.03 -11.99 7.47
C ARG A 85 15.46 -12.61 6.20
N ALA A 86 16.33 -12.83 5.21
CA ALA A 86 15.95 -13.54 3.99
C ALA A 86 15.45 -14.95 4.35
N SER A 87 14.34 -15.35 3.73
CA SER A 87 13.84 -16.71 3.77
C SER A 87 13.22 -17.02 2.42
N ASP A 88 13.42 -18.23 1.91
CA ASP A 88 12.93 -18.66 0.60
C ASP A 88 11.40 -18.55 0.47
N GLN A 89 10.66 -18.51 1.58
CA GLN A 89 9.21 -18.36 1.61
C GLN A 89 8.72 -16.91 1.73
N ALA A 90 9.63 -15.93 1.89
CA ALA A 90 9.22 -14.55 2.17
C ALA A 90 8.55 -13.90 0.96
N VAL A 91 9.07 -14.13 -0.25
CA VAL A 91 8.45 -13.63 -1.48
C VAL A 91 7.10 -14.32 -1.66
N THR A 92 7.05 -15.65 -1.63
CA THR A 92 5.82 -16.44 -1.77
C THR A 92 4.68 -15.98 -0.86
N ARG A 93 4.96 -15.76 0.44
CA ARG A 93 3.92 -15.31 1.39
C ARG A 93 3.40 -13.90 1.07
N ARG A 94 4.28 -13.00 0.63
CA ARG A 94 3.93 -11.63 0.28
C ARG A 94 3.15 -11.58 -1.03
N SER A 95 3.56 -12.37 -2.02
CA SER A 95 2.82 -12.53 -3.28
C SER A 95 1.45 -13.16 -3.05
N GLN A 96 1.37 -14.20 -2.21
CA GLN A 96 0.10 -14.83 -1.87
C GLN A 96 -0.84 -13.85 -1.17
N TYR A 97 -0.34 -13.02 -0.26
CA TYR A 97 -1.15 -11.97 0.35
C TYR A 97 -1.74 -11.02 -0.69
N ILE A 98 -0.96 -10.61 -1.69
CA ILE A 98 -1.48 -9.76 -2.78
C ILE A 98 -2.52 -10.53 -3.60
N ALA A 99 -2.29 -11.81 -3.92
CA ALA A 99 -3.27 -12.64 -4.62
C ALA A 99 -4.61 -12.72 -3.85
N ASP A 100 -4.55 -13.03 -2.55
CA ASP A 100 -5.73 -13.11 -1.68
C ASP A 100 -6.46 -11.76 -1.60
N LEU A 101 -5.71 -10.65 -1.64
CA LEU A 101 -6.28 -9.28 -1.65
C LEU A 101 -6.98 -8.96 -2.98
N LEU A 102 -6.44 -9.45 -4.11
CA LEU A 102 -7.04 -9.28 -5.42
C LEU A 102 -8.29 -10.14 -5.58
N ASP A 103 -8.32 -11.33 -4.99
CA ASP A 103 -9.48 -12.23 -5.02
C ASP A 103 -10.72 -11.64 -4.33
N ILE A 104 -10.53 -10.78 -3.33
CA ILE A 104 -11.62 -10.07 -2.65
C ILE A 104 -11.95 -8.71 -3.28
N SER A 105 -11.11 -8.22 -4.20
CA SER A 105 -11.32 -6.95 -4.90
C SER A 105 -12.42 -7.09 -5.95
N LEU A 106 -13.25 -6.06 -6.10
CA LEU A 106 -14.26 -6.02 -7.16
C LEU A 106 -13.62 -5.74 -8.52
N LEU A 107 -14.17 -6.31 -9.60
CA LEU A 107 -13.68 -6.02 -10.95
C LEU A 107 -13.82 -4.53 -11.27
N GLY A 108 -12.73 -3.91 -11.72
CA GLY A 108 -12.64 -2.46 -11.98
C GLY A 108 -12.29 -1.61 -10.77
N GLN A 109 -12.24 -2.19 -9.57
CA GLN A 109 -11.71 -1.55 -8.37
C GLN A 109 -10.18 -1.54 -8.42
N MET A 110 -9.56 -0.40 -8.13
CA MET A 110 -8.10 -0.36 -7.95
C MET A 110 -7.72 -0.88 -6.57
N THR A 111 -6.66 -1.68 -6.51
CA THR A 111 -6.04 -2.15 -5.27
C THR A 111 -4.78 -1.33 -4.99
N LEU A 112 -4.75 -0.61 -3.88
CA LEU A 112 -3.64 0.27 -3.50
C LEU A 112 -2.87 -0.31 -2.31
N ILE A 113 -1.56 -0.52 -2.46
CA ILE A 113 -0.72 -1.14 -1.43
C ILE A 113 0.50 -0.25 -1.15
N PRO A 114 0.60 0.34 0.06
CA PRO A 114 1.78 1.09 0.45
C PRO A 114 2.94 0.13 0.70
N TYR A 115 4.08 0.41 0.07
CA TYR A 115 5.32 -0.37 0.23
C TYR A 115 6.44 0.53 0.73
N ASN A 116 7.20 0.04 1.70
CA ASN A 116 8.37 0.73 2.22
C ASN A 116 9.62 0.04 1.70
N THR A 117 10.44 0.77 0.92
CA THR A 117 11.69 0.27 0.32
C THR A 117 12.84 0.18 1.33
N GLY A 118 12.57 0.48 2.60
CA GLY A 118 13.51 0.49 3.73
C GLY A 118 13.65 1.88 4.34
N ASN A 119 13.66 2.93 3.50
CA ASN A 119 13.74 4.32 3.94
C ASN A 119 12.79 5.26 3.19
N HIS A 120 12.05 4.75 2.22
CA HIS A 120 11.19 5.54 1.36
C HIS A 120 9.85 4.83 1.14
N TRP A 121 8.78 5.60 1.12
CA TRP A 121 7.42 5.09 0.90
C TRP A 121 7.04 5.27 -0.55
N VAL A 122 6.50 4.20 -1.13
CA VAL A 122 5.93 4.18 -2.47
C VAL A 122 4.56 3.55 -2.42
N LEU A 123 3.76 3.80 -3.46
CA LEU A 123 2.44 3.21 -3.57
C LEU A 123 2.40 2.30 -4.80
N VAL A 124 2.06 1.04 -4.57
CA VAL A 124 1.71 0.12 -5.66
C VAL A 124 0.21 0.26 -5.90
N ALA A 125 -0.19 0.48 -7.14
CA ALA A 125 -1.60 0.41 -7.53
C ALA A 125 -1.78 -0.70 -8.56
N ILE A 126 -2.75 -1.58 -8.36
CA ILE A 126 -3.06 -2.69 -9.25
C ILE A 126 -4.44 -2.45 -9.82
N ASP A 127 -4.52 -2.41 -11.14
CA ASP A 127 -5.78 -2.41 -11.89
C ASP A 127 -5.95 -3.78 -12.53
N MET A 128 -6.84 -4.59 -11.97
CA MET A 128 -7.15 -5.93 -12.47
C MET A 128 -7.88 -5.89 -13.82
N ALA A 129 -8.66 -4.84 -14.10
CA ALA A 129 -9.38 -4.72 -15.36
C ALA A 129 -8.45 -4.32 -16.51
N ALA A 130 -7.45 -3.48 -16.23
CA ALA A 130 -6.41 -3.09 -17.17
C ALA A 130 -5.19 -4.01 -17.18
N GLU A 131 -5.16 -5.04 -16.31
CA GLU A 131 -4.03 -5.96 -16.12
C GLU A 131 -2.70 -5.21 -15.92
N THR A 132 -2.74 -4.09 -15.20
CA THR A 132 -1.60 -3.16 -15.08
C THR A 132 -1.24 -2.92 -13.62
N ILE A 133 0.06 -2.96 -13.32
CA ILE A 133 0.63 -2.60 -12.02
C ILE A 133 1.36 -1.27 -12.18
N TYR A 134 0.95 -0.28 -11.40
CA TYR A 134 1.56 1.04 -11.34
C TYR A 134 2.47 1.14 -10.12
N TYR A 135 3.68 1.64 -10.32
CA TYR A 135 4.61 1.99 -9.27
C TYR A 135 4.66 3.51 -9.13
N LEU A 136 4.10 4.03 -8.04
CA LEU A 136 3.99 5.45 -7.77
C LEU A 136 5.06 5.86 -6.76
N ASP A 137 6.09 6.53 -7.25
CA ASP A 137 7.22 7.00 -6.47
C ASP A 137 7.37 8.51 -6.60
N SER A 138 7.22 9.23 -5.49
CA SER A 138 7.34 10.68 -5.45
C SER A 138 8.75 11.20 -5.77
N LEU A 139 9.77 10.33 -5.73
CA LEU A 139 11.15 10.63 -6.07
C LEU A 139 11.51 10.18 -7.49
N GLY A 140 10.57 9.60 -8.25
CA GLY A 140 10.81 9.13 -9.62
C GLY A 140 11.77 7.94 -9.70
N GLY A 141 11.87 7.15 -8.63
CA GLY A 141 12.66 5.91 -8.61
C GLY A 141 12.02 4.80 -9.43
N ILE A 142 12.72 3.67 -9.47
CA ILE A 142 12.25 2.42 -10.09
C ILE A 142 11.96 1.37 -9.00
N PRO A 143 11.13 0.35 -9.29
CA PRO A 143 10.85 -0.73 -8.36
C PRO A 143 12.13 -1.39 -7.82
N SER A 144 12.10 -1.78 -6.53
CA SER A 144 13.17 -2.59 -5.97
C SER A 144 13.11 -4.02 -6.53
N LYS A 145 14.26 -4.71 -6.59
CA LYS A 145 14.30 -6.14 -6.96
C LYS A 145 13.36 -7.01 -6.11
N ASP A 146 13.23 -6.68 -4.82
CA ASP A 146 12.32 -7.37 -3.91
C ASP A 146 10.85 -7.21 -4.34
N LEU A 147 10.46 -5.99 -4.72
CA LEU A 147 9.11 -5.73 -5.22
C LEU A 147 8.87 -6.38 -6.59
N GLU A 148 9.85 -6.33 -7.49
CA GLU A 148 9.80 -7.03 -8.78
C GLU A 148 9.61 -8.53 -8.57
N GLU A 149 10.33 -9.15 -7.64
CA GLU A 149 10.20 -10.58 -7.36
C GLU A 149 8.81 -10.94 -6.82
N ILE A 150 8.25 -10.11 -5.94
CA ILE A 150 6.87 -10.29 -5.42
C ILE A 150 5.86 -10.25 -6.57
N MET A 151 5.95 -9.24 -7.44
CA MET A 151 5.02 -9.04 -8.56
C MET A 151 5.18 -10.09 -9.66
N ASN A 152 6.42 -10.50 -9.94
CA ASN A 152 6.68 -11.61 -10.87
C ASN A 152 6.11 -12.91 -10.34
N GLN A 153 6.19 -13.17 -9.03
CA GLN A 153 5.59 -14.36 -8.46
C GLN A 153 4.05 -14.30 -8.46
N LEU A 154 3.47 -13.11 -8.31
CA LEU A 154 2.01 -12.88 -8.36
C LEU A 154 1.40 -13.33 -9.70
N SER A 155 2.08 -13.07 -10.82
CA SER A 155 1.59 -13.46 -12.14
C SER A 155 1.45 -14.97 -12.33
N TYR A 156 2.16 -15.79 -11.54
CA TYR A 156 2.06 -17.25 -11.58
C TYR A 156 0.99 -17.82 -10.65
N ILE A 157 0.57 -17.09 -9.61
CA ILE A 157 -0.28 -17.63 -8.52
C ILE A 157 -1.67 -17.01 -8.45
N GLY A 158 -1.84 -15.78 -8.96
CA GLY A 158 -3.07 -15.01 -8.77
C GLY A 158 -4.07 -15.13 -9.92
N PRO A 159 -5.22 -14.41 -9.82
CA PRO A 159 -6.22 -14.29 -10.88
C PRO A 159 -5.69 -13.71 -12.20
N LEU A 160 -4.44 -13.24 -12.23
CA LEU A 160 -3.71 -12.80 -13.42
C LEU A 160 -3.14 -13.97 -14.27
N ASN A 161 -3.40 -15.22 -13.89
CA ASN A 161 -2.90 -16.44 -14.54
C ASN A 161 -3.86 -17.01 -15.62
N ASP A 162 -4.95 -16.31 -15.97
CA ASP A 162 -5.85 -16.71 -17.07
C ASP A 162 -5.15 -16.53 -18.45
N GLU A 163 -4.24 -17.45 -18.79
CA GLU A 163 -3.61 -17.84 -20.07
C GLU A 163 -3.37 -16.82 -21.22
N LYS A 164 -3.48 -15.50 -21.01
CA LYS A 164 -3.22 -14.45 -22.02
C LYS A 164 -2.33 -13.29 -21.54
N ILE A 165 -1.91 -13.26 -20.28
CA ILE A 165 -1.41 -12.03 -19.65
C ILE A 165 0.12 -11.91 -19.69
N LEU A 166 0.85 -12.97 -20.06
CA LEU A 166 2.32 -12.96 -20.09
C LEU A 166 2.96 -12.17 -21.24
N ASP A 167 2.18 -11.59 -22.16
CA ASP A 167 2.70 -10.76 -23.26
C ASP A 167 2.87 -9.26 -22.90
N ARG A 168 2.58 -8.83 -21.65
CA ARG A 168 2.56 -7.39 -21.30
C ARG A 168 3.29 -6.96 -20.03
N LEU A 169 4.10 -7.80 -19.39
CA LEU A 169 5.01 -7.37 -18.31
C LEU A 169 6.23 -6.58 -18.82
N ASN A 170 6.03 -5.70 -19.81
CA ASN A 170 6.91 -4.56 -19.95
C ASN A 170 6.52 -3.59 -18.82
N PHE A 171 7.35 -3.52 -17.79
CA PHE A 171 7.42 -2.31 -16.95
C PHE A 171 7.56 -1.13 -17.90
N ASN A 172 6.45 -0.44 -18.18
CA ASN A 172 6.47 0.75 -19.01
C ASN A 172 7.30 1.80 -18.27
N ASN A 173 8.56 1.92 -18.67
CA ASN A 173 9.42 3.07 -18.43
C ASN A 173 8.96 4.32 -19.21
N ASP A 174 7.69 4.36 -19.64
CA ASP A 174 7.13 5.45 -20.41
C ASP A 174 6.65 6.58 -19.50
N CYS A 175 7.62 7.17 -18.81
CA CYS A 175 7.64 8.58 -18.48
C CYS A 175 8.91 9.22 -19.05
N VAL A 176 9.19 8.98 -20.33
CA VAL A 176 9.90 9.96 -21.17
C VAL A 176 9.29 9.95 -22.56
N SER A 177 8.53 10.99 -22.88
CA SER A 177 8.57 11.55 -24.23
C SER A 177 8.84 13.05 -24.12
N PHE A 178 10.00 13.43 -24.67
CA PHE A 178 10.30 14.79 -25.03
C PHE A 178 9.22 15.32 -25.98
N SER A 179 8.85 16.59 -25.80
CA SER A 179 8.44 17.44 -26.92
C SER A 179 9.31 18.69 -26.90
N GLU A 180 9.69 19.08 -28.10
CA GLU A 180 10.68 20.09 -28.46
C GLU A 180 10.30 21.50 -27.98
N GLY A 181 11.30 22.26 -27.54
CA GLY A 181 11.21 23.64 -27.08
C GLY A 181 12.37 24.02 -26.19
#